data_AF-A0A4Q4W8W9-F1
#
_entry.id   AF-A0A4Q4W8W9-F1
#
_cell.length_a   1.000
_cell.length_b   1.000
_cell.length_c   1.000
_cell.angle_alpha   90.00
_cell.angle_beta   90.00
_cell.angle_gamma   90.00
#
_symmetry.space_group_name_H-M   'P 1'
#
loop_
_entity.id
_entity.type
_entity.pdbx_description
1 polymer ?
#
loop_
_entity_poly.entity_id
_entity_poly.type
_entity_poly.pdbx_seq_one_letter_code
_entity_poly.pdbx_strand_id
1 'polypeptide(L)'
;MSTQGKARLLRSLLSIFLLASTVNANGLNFLFPFNATEPVNFRASVDPTFIEETVLKASLYRPSIDLLDAEESNAGATEGPSRANMTNLATTWANDYDWFKSEDEIFGNFSHYAVTIPGGQGFDHPVPLHFVHERSDVEGAIPLLLLHGWPSSHLEWSKVIGPLTSPEDDAGAQAFHIVAPDLPGYGFSPAPTYSGMGSRQIGAALDQLMKKLGYDNYGIVSTDLGWWTGLYLADMVPDSIIGHYSDFWLIEPNATDLERLAQN
;
A
#
# COMPACT_ATOMS: atom_id res chain seq x y z
N MET A 1 52.22 -0.91 19.95
CA MET A 1 51.10 -1.01 18.99
C MET A 1 51.25 0.10 17.95
N SER A 2 51.41 -0.27 16.68
CA SER A 2 51.79 0.65 15.60
C SER A 2 50.69 1.64 15.24
N THR A 3 51.10 2.82 14.79
CA THR A 3 50.27 3.93 14.29
C THR A 3 49.31 3.53 13.15
N GLN A 4 49.58 2.41 12.47
CA GLN A 4 48.68 1.83 11.46
C GLN A 4 47.41 1.18 12.03
N GLY A 5 47.41 0.71 13.29
CA GLY A 5 46.22 0.12 13.91
C GLY A 5 45.14 1.14 14.28
N LYS A 6 45.53 2.38 14.60
CA LYS A 6 44.60 3.46 14.96
C LYS A 6 43.89 4.06 13.74
N ALA A 7 44.53 4.05 12.56
CA ALA A 7 43.94 4.57 11.33
C ALA A 7 42.84 3.67 10.73
N ARG A 8 42.87 2.37 11.03
CA ARG A 8 41.83 1.41 10.57
C ARG A 8 40.57 1.45 11.43
N LEU A 9 40.69 1.70 12.74
CA LEU A 9 39.53 1.91 13.62
C LEU A 9 38.80 3.22 13.32
N LEU A 10 39.52 4.32 13.05
CA LEU A 10 38.89 5.60 12.73
C LEU A 10 38.12 5.59 11.39
N ARG A 11 38.55 4.80 10.41
CA ARG A 11 37.80 4.65 9.14
C ARG A 11 36.57 3.76 9.28
N SER A 12 36.56 2.81 10.22
CA SER A 12 35.37 2.00 10.53
C SER A 12 34.32 2.81 11.31
N LEU A 13 34.77 3.64 12.26
CA LEU A 13 33.90 4.49 13.07
C LEU A 13 33.32 5.69 12.28
N LEU A 14 34.05 6.23 11.29
CA LEU A 14 33.50 7.29 10.42
C LEU A 14 32.42 6.79 9.46
N SER A 15 32.46 5.53 9.04
CA SER A 15 31.41 4.94 8.21
C SER A 15 30.13 4.59 9.00
N ILE A 16 30.26 4.35 10.31
CA ILE A 16 29.13 4.08 11.20
C ILE A 16 28.46 5.39 11.66
N PHE A 17 29.21 6.49 11.76
CA PHE A 17 28.67 7.81 12.13
C PHE A 17 28.03 8.61 11.00
N LEU A 18 28.07 8.13 9.74
CA LEU A 18 27.34 8.75 8.63
C LEU A 18 25.92 8.18 8.42
N LEU A 19 25.51 7.17 9.20
CA LEU A 19 24.17 6.58 9.12
C LEU A 19 23.21 7.05 10.22
N ALA A 20 23.67 7.84 11.19
CA ALA A 20 22.82 8.32 12.27
C ALA A 20 22.41 9.78 11.99
N SER A 21 21.10 10.01 11.90
CA SER A 21 20.41 11.29 11.76
C SER A 21 20.48 12.00 10.41
N THR A 22 20.02 11.33 9.33
CA THR A 22 19.15 12.08 8.42
C THR A 22 17.79 12.14 9.11
N VAL A 23 17.53 13.24 9.84
CA VAL A 23 16.15 13.58 10.16
C VAL A 23 15.45 13.67 8.81
N ASN A 24 14.58 12.72 8.52
CA ASN A 24 13.84 12.73 7.26
C ASN A 24 13.02 14.02 7.24
N ALA A 25 13.37 14.94 6.34
CA ALA A 25 12.78 16.28 6.30
C ALA A 25 11.25 16.25 6.11
N ASN A 26 10.69 15.09 5.72
CA ASN A 26 9.28 14.88 5.44
C ASN A 26 8.54 14.13 6.56
N GLY A 27 9.19 13.83 7.68
CA GLY A 27 8.55 13.19 8.84
C GLY A 27 8.20 11.70 8.66
N LEU A 28 8.70 11.05 7.60
CA LEU A 28 8.53 9.61 7.40
C LEU A 28 9.55 8.82 8.24
N ASN A 29 9.12 7.66 8.73
CA ASN A 29 9.94 6.67 9.42
C ASN A 29 10.77 5.79 8.46
N PHE A 30 10.82 6.11 7.16
CA PHE A 30 11.64 5.46 6.14
C PHE A 30 12.06 6.46 5.07
N LEU A 31 13.14 6.19 4.34
CA LEU A 31 13.60 7.06 3.25
C LEU A 31 12.75 6.87 1.98
N PHE A 32 12.27 7.98 1.40
CA PHE A 32 11.52 7.97 0.13
C PHE A 32 12.18 8.89 -0.91
N PRO A 33 12.34 8.48 -2.18
CA PRO A 33 13.01 9.27 -3.20
C PRO A 33 12.07 10.30 -3.87
N PHE A 34 11.72 11.39 -3.17
CA PHE A 34 10.79 12.44 -3.65
C PHE A 34 11.17 13.13 -4.97
N ASN A 35 12.43 13.03 -5.40
CA ASN A 35 12.90 13.66 -6.64
C ASN A 35 12.97 12.67 -7.81
N ALA A 36 12.57 11.41 -7.63
CA ALA A 36 12.59 10.41 -8.68
C ALA A 36 11.47 10.67 -9.69
N THR A 37 11.81 11.21 -10.87
CA THR A 37 10.84 11.44 -11.96
C THR A 37 10.62 10.20 -12.82
N GLU A 38 11.48 9.20 -12.71
CA GLU A 38 11.32 7.87 -13.31
C GLU A 38 11.25 6.81 -12.22
N PRO A 39 10.61 5.65 -12.47
CA PRO A 39 10.57 4.56 -11.52
C PRO A 39 11.97 4.13 -11.11
N VAL A 40 12.24 4.17 -9.80
CA VAL A 40 13.47 3.65 -9.21
C VAL A 40 13.15 2.50 -8.29
N ASN A 41 14.04 1.51 -8.22
CA ASN A 41 13.91 0.42 -7.24
C ASN A 41 13.77 1.01 -5.84
N PHE A 42 12.79 0.51 -5.10
CA PHE A 42 12.48 0.99 -3.77
C PHE A 42 12.53 -0.15 -2.77
N ARG A 43 13.13 0.11 -1.62
CA ARG A 43 13.05 -0.71 -0.44
C ARG A 43 12.98 0.21 0.75
N ALA A 44 11.89 0.14 1.52
CA ALA A 44 11.81 0.88 2.76
C ALA A 44 12.84 0.29 3.73
N SER A 45 13.59 1.17 4.37
CA SER A 45 14.41 0.86 5.54
C SER A 45 13.79 1.64 6.67
N VAL A 46 12.96 0.97 7.48
CA VAL A 46 12.25 1.63 8.58
C VAL A 46 13.24 1.94 9.70
N ASP A 47 13.13 3.14 10.27
CA ASP A 47 13.96 3.60 11.38
C ASP A 47 13.87 2.61 12.56
N PRO A 48 14.98 1.97 12.96
CA PRO A 48 15.01 1.07 14.10
C PRO A 48 14.45 1.68 15.38
N THR A 49 14.63 2.99 15.58
CA THR A 49 14.10 3.72 16.73
C THR A 49 12.57 3.73 16.71
N PHE A 50 11.96 3.91 15.54
CA PHE A 50 10.50 3.86 15.40
C PHE A 50 9.95 2.47 15.76
N ILE A 51 10.66 1.41 15.36
CA ILE A 51 10.32 0.03 15.69
C ILE A 51 10.41 -0.20 17.20
N GLU A 52 11.54 0.17 17.82
CA GLU A 52 11.76 0.06 19.27
C GLU A 52 10.69 0.82 20.08
N GLU A 53 10.38 2.05 19.68
CA GLU A 53 9.31 2.83 20.30
C GLU A 53 7.92 2.19 20.14
N THR A 54 7.66 1.56 19.00
CA THR A 54 6.37 0.89 18.73
C THR A 54 6.23 -0.35 19.62
N VAL A 55 7.29 -1.16 19.75
CA VAL A 55 7.33 -2.30 20.67
C VAL A 55 7.16 -1.84 22.12
N LEU A 56 7.81 -0.75 22.51
CA LEU A 56 7.64 -0.18 23.86
C LEU A 56 6.18 0.27 24.09
N LYS A 57 5.55 0.95 23.13
CA LYS A 57 4.13 1.35 23.23
C LYS A 57 3.21 0.14 23.36
N ALA A 58 3.46 -0.94 22.61
CA ALA A 58 2.69 -2.17 22.71
C ALA A 58 2.85 -2.85 24.08
N SER A 59 4.08 -2.91 24.62
CA SER A 59 4.34 -3.50 25.95
C SER A 59 3.74 -2.69 27.11
N LEU A 60 3.50 -1.40 26.90
CA LEU A 60 2.83 -0.51 27.85
C LEU A 60 1.32 -0.39 27.62
N TYR A 61 0.73 -1.27 26.79
CA TYR A 61 -0.71 -1.31 26.54
C TYR A 61 -1.49 -1.38 27.85
N ARG A 62 -2.51 -0.51 27.97
CA ARG A 62 -3.42 -0.47 29.12
C ARG A 62 -4.76 -1.09 28.69
N PRO A 63 -5.14 -2.27 29.22
CA PRO A 63 -6.39 -2.91 28.87
C PRO A 63 -7.60 -2.02 29.17
N SER A 64 -8.55 -1.96 28.25
CA SER A 64 -9.86 -1.36 28.46
C SER A 64 -10.73 -2.24 29.38
N ILE A 65 -11.89 -1.73 29.79
CA ILE A 65 -12.95 -2.50 30.44
C ILE A 65 -13.96 -2.86 29.36
N ASP A 66 -14.38 -4.13 29.31
CA ASP A 66 -15.50 -4.54 28.46
C ASP A 66 -16.81 -4.07 29.12
N LEU A 67 -17.72 -3.45 28.36
CA LEU A 67 -18.99 -2.94 28.89
C LEU A 67 -20.03 -4.06 29.04
N LEU A 68 -20.01 -5.02 28.12
CA LEU A 68 -20.78 -6.25 28.19
C LEU A 68 -19.92 -7.42 28.69
N ASP A 69 -20.52 -8.31 29.47
CA ASP A 69 -19.84 -9.52 29.92
C ASP A 69 -19.46 -10.38 28.72
N ALA A 70 -18.19 -10.81 28.65
CA ALA A 70 -17.66 -11.61 27.54
C ALA A 70 -18.37 -12.97 27.34
N GLU A 71 -19.24 -13.39 28.28
CA GLU A 71 -20.09 -14.58 28.16
C GLU A 71 -21.35 -14.34 27.31
N GLU A 72 -21.73 -13.09 27.03
CA GLU A 72 -22.69 -12.80 25.96
C GLU A 72 -21.97 -12.92 24.61
N SER A 73 -22.21 -14.03 23.91
CA SER A 73 -21.45 -14.49 22.74
C SER A 73 -21.31 -13.50 21.56
N ASN A 74 -21.99 -12.34 21.60
CA ASN A 74 -22.03 -11.35 20.53
C ASN A 74 -21.47 -9.96 20.91
N ALA A 75 -20.92 -9.77 22.11
CA ALA A 75 -20.36 -8.48 22.52
C ALA A 75 -19.32 -7.94 21.52
N GLY A 76 -18.46 -8.82 21.00
CA GLY A 76 -17.44 -8.47 20.01
C GLY A 76 -17.99 -7.95 18.67
N ALA A 77 -19.19 -8.40 18.27
CA ALA A 77 -19.87 -7.96 17.06
C ALA A 77 -20.67 -6.66 17.25
N THR A 78 -20.99 -6.33 18.51
CA THR A 78 -21.84 -5.19 18.86
C THR A 78 -21.03 -3.96 19.26
N GLU A 79 -19.94 -4.15 19.99
CA GLU A 79 -19.15 -3.06 20.59
C GLU A 79 -17.69 -3.01 20.10
N GLY A 80 -17.29 -3.93 19.21
CA GLY A 80 -15.93 -4.00 18.67
C GLY A 80 -15.05 -5.03 19.38
N PRO A 81 -13.72 -5.03 19.14
CA PRO A 81 -12.84 -6.09 19.62
C PRO A 81 -12.78 -6.13 21.15
N SER A 82 -12.90 -7.34 21.73
CA SER A 82 -12.87 -7.53 23.18
C SER A 82 -11.52 -7.14 23.80
N ARG A 83 -11.53 -6.80 25.09
CA ARG A 83 -10.31 -6.59 25.89
C ARG A 83 -9.34 -7.77 25.78
N ALA A 84 -9.86 -9.00 25.79
CA ALA A 84 -9.04 -10.22 25.65
C ALA A 84 -8.31 -10.24 24.30
N ASN A 85 -9.00 -9.97 23.19
CA ASN A 85 -8.40 -9.93 21.86
C ASN A 85 -7.37 -8.80 21.74
N MET A 86 -7.67 -7.60 22.25
CA MET A 86 -6.75 -6.47 22.22
C MET A 86 -5.52 -6.69 23.11
N THR A 87 -5.69 -7.33 24.26
CA THR A 87 -4.58 -7.72 25.15
C THR A 87 -3.69 -8.75 24.47
N ASN A 88 -4.27 -9.75 23.80
CA ASN A 88 -3.52 -10.74 23.03
C ASN A 88 -2.73 -10.08 21.89
N LEU A 89 -3.35 -9.21 21.10
CA LEU A 89 -2.68 -8.49 20.03
C LEU A 89 -1.49 -7.66 20.54
N ALA A 90 -1.68 -6.89 21.61
CA ALA A 90 -0.61 -6.09 22.21
C ALA A 90 0.54 -6.96 22.74
N THR A 91 0.21 -8.10 23.37
CA THR A 91 1.21 -9.06 23.88
C THR A 91 2.00 -9.68 22.75
N THR A 92 1.34 -10.11 21.67
CA THR A 92 1.99 -10.68 20.48
C THR A 92 2.89 -9.64 19.81
N TRP A 93 2.44 -8.40 19.65
CA TRP A 93 3.27 -7.34 19.07
C TRP A 93 4.48 -6.98 19.93
N ALA A 94 4.35 -7.02 21.26
CA ALA A 94 5.45 -6.69 22.17
C ALA A 94 6.52 -7.79 22.24
N ASN A 95 6.12 -9.06 22.09
CA ASN A 95 7.01 -10.20 22.43
C ASN A 95 7.36 -11.09 21.24
N ASP A 96 6.47 -11.24 20.25
CA ASP A 96 6.57 -12.28 19.23
C ASP A 96 6.70 -11.74 17.80
N TYR A 97 6.17 -10.54 17.53
CA TYR A 97 6.17 -9.95 16.20
C TYR A 97 7.55 -9.41 15.81
N ASP A 98 8.11 -9.94 14.72
CA ASP A 98 9.38 -9.49 14.15
C ASP A 98 9.12 -8.63 12.90
N TRP A 99 9.31 -7.31 13.06
CA TRP A 99 9.20 -6.36 11.94
C TRP A 99 10.26 -6.62 10.87
N PHE A 100 11.51 -6.91 11.23
CA PHE A 100 12.58 -7.06 10.24
C PHE A 100 12.34 -8.28 9.36
N LYS A 101 11.83 -9.36 9.94
CA LYS A 101 11.35 -10.52 9.17
C LYS A 101 10.22 -10.12 8.21
N SER A 102 9.25 -9.35 8.69
CA SER A 102 8.13 -8.89 7.86
C SER A 102 8.59 -7.96 6.73
N GLU A 103 9.52 -7.05 7.02
CA GLU A 103 10.14 -6.15 6.03
C GLU A 103 10.89 -6.94 4.96
N ASP A 104 11.66 -7.96 5.35
CA ASP A 104 12.34 -8.86 4.42
C ASP A 104 11.35 -9.62 3.53
N GLU A 105 10.26 -10.13 4.10
CA GLU A 105 9.21 -10.83 3.33
C GLU A 105 8.50 -9.88 2.35
N ILE A 106 8.14 -8.67 2.79
CA ILE A 106 7.48 -7.67 1.93
C ILE A 106 8.35 -7.37 0.71
N PHE A 107 9.58 -6.91 0.93
CA PHE A 107 10.46 -6.47 -0.16
C PHE A 107 11.20 -7.61 -0.88
N GLY A 108 11.16 -8.82 -0.35
CA GLY A 108 11.75 -10.02 -0.97
C GLY A 108 10.80 -10.72 -1.93
N ASN A 109 9.50 -10.57 -1.76
CA ASN A 109 8.49 -11.28 -2.55
C ASN A 109 8.20 -10.60 -3.91
N PHE A 110 8.37 -9.28 -4.00
CA PHE A 110 8.00 -8.51 -5.19
C PHE A 110 8.98 -7.38 -5.51
N SER A 111 8.89 -6.88 -6.74
CA SER A 111 9.65 -5.77 -7.29
C SER A 111 8.94 -4.47 -6.93
N HIS A 112 9.48 -3.77 -5.93
CA HIS A 112 8.96 -2.49 -5.47
C HIS A 112 9.68 -1.32 -6.13
N TYR A 113 8.90 -0.29 -6.46
CA TYR A 113 9.35 0.92 -7.10
C TYR A 113 8.80 2.16 -6.40
N ALA A 114 9.51 3.26 -6.56
CA ALA A 114 9.05 4.57 -6.16
C ALA A 114 9.22 5.56 -7.32
N VAL A 115 8.28 6.49 -7.44
CA VAL A 115 8.31 7.57 -8.43
C VAL A 115 7.50 8.75 -7.91
N THR A 116 7.81 9.95 -8.40
CA THR A 116 7.02 11.15 -8.15
C THR A 116 6.38 11.60 -9.46
N ILE A 117 5.06 11.51 -9.52
CA ILE A 117 4.25 11.84 -10.70
C ILE A 117 3.84 13.32 -10.63
N PRO A 118 3.81 14.04 -11.77
CA PRO A 118 3.17 15.35 -11.83
C PRO A 118 1.71 15.25 -11.38
N GLY A 119 1.26 16.20 -10.55
CA GLY A 119 -0.15 16.30 -10.22
C GLY A 119 -1.03 16.47 -11.46
N GLY A 120 -2.35 16.30 -11.30
CA GLY A 120 -3.31 16.43 -12.39
C GLY A 120 -4.72 16.71 -11.88
N GLN A 121 -5.65 16.97 -12.80
CA GLN A 121 -7.08 17.21 -12.48
C GLN A 121 -7.28 18.31 -11.42
N GLY A 122 -6.56 19.43 -11.55
CA GLY A 122 -6.64 20.57 -10.63
C GLY A 122 -5.81 20.43 -9.35
N PHE A 123 -4.99 19.36 -9.22
CA PHE A 123 -3.96 19.26 -8.20
C PHE A 123 -2.59 19.49 -8.84
N ASP A 124 -2.01 20.66 -8.64
CA ASP A 124 -0.78 21.08 -9.31
C ASP A 124 0.51 20.74 -8.54
N HIS A 125 0.42 19.86 -7.54
CA HIS A 125 1.55 19.46 -6.70
C HIS A 125 2.04 18.05 -7.06
N PRO A 126 3.33 17.73 -6.81
CA PRO A 126 3.86 16.39 -7.06
C PRO A 126 3.19 15.32 -6.21
N VAL A 127 3.02 14.13 -6.78
CA VAL A 127 2.41 12.97 -6.12
C VAL A 127 3.46 11.86 -6.00
N PRO A 128 4.11 11.71 -4.83
CA PRO A 128 5.02 10.61 -4.58
C PRO A 128 4.24 9.30 -4.42
N LEU A 129 4.64 8.27 -5.16
CA LEU A 129 3.99 6.97 -5.20
C LEU A 129 5.00 5.84 -5.01
N HIS A 130 4.67 4.94 -4.10
CA HIS A 130 5.18 3.58 -4.07
C HIS A 130 4.25 2.65 -4.87
N PHE A 131 4.83 1.65 -5.52
CA PHE A 131 4.06 0.58 -6.16
C PHE A 131 4.88 -0.70 -6.31
N VAL A 132 4.18 -1.83 -6.37
CA VAL A 132 4.71 -3.09 -6.90
C VAL A 132 4.50 -3.13 -8.41
N HIS A 133 5.51 -3.56 -9.16
CA HIS A 133 5.38 -3.84 -10.60
C HIS A 133 5.98 -5.19 -10.94
N GLU A 134 5.10 -6.18 -11.18
CA GLU A 134 5.49 -7.53 -11.58
C GLU A 134 5.12 -7.77 -13.04
N ARG A 135 6.12 -8.02 -13.88
CA ARG A 135 5.91 -8.32 -15.29
C ARG A 135 5.81 -9.82 -15.50
N SER A 136 4.68 -10.27 -16.05
CA SER A 136 4.59 -11.60 -16.66
C SER A 136 5.56 -11.77 -17.83
N ASP A 137 6.15 -12.95 -17.95
CA ASP A 137 6.92 -13.39 -19.12
C ASP A 137 6.05 -14.03 -20.22
N VAL A 138 4.74 -14.17 -19.99
CA VAL A 138 3.78 -14.74 -20.93
C VAL A 138 3.44 -13.72 -22.03
N GLU A 139 3.56 -14.13 -23.29
CA GLU A 139 3.22 -13.29 -24.44
C GLU A 139 1.72 -12.92 -24.41
N GLY A 140 1.42 -11.64 -24.66
CA GLY A 140 0.05 -11.13 -24.62
C GLY A 140 -0.49 -10.91 -23.20
N ALA A 141 0.36 -10.91 -22.18
CA ALA A 141 -0.05 -10.52 -20.83
C ALA A 141 -0.65 -9.11 -20.80
N ILE A 142 -1.81 -8.98 -20.16
CA ILE A 142 -2.56 -7.72 -20.11
C ILE A 142 -2.10 -6.90 -18.90
N PRO A 143 -1.87 -5.58 -19.02
CA PRO A 143 -1.57 -4.75 -17.84
C PRO A 143 -2.81 -4.60 -16.96
N LEU A 144 -2.66 -4.87 -15.66
CA LEU A 144 -3.68 -4.64 -14.63
C LEU A 144 -3.17 -3.70 -13.54
N LEU A 145 -4.01 -2.70 -13.25
CA LEU A 145 -3.86 -1.80 -12.11
C LEU A 145 -4.72 -2.32 -10.94
N LEU A 146 -4.08 -2.72 -9.84
CA LEU A 146 -4.76 -3.25 -8.65
C LEU A 146 -4.88 -2.16 -7.57
N LEU A 147 -6.11 -1.76 -7.23
CA LEU A 147 -6.40 -0.64 -6.33
C LEU A 147 -6.99 -1.11 -5.01
N HIS A 148 -6.17 -1.05 -3.95
CA HIS A 148 -6.58 -1.36 -2.58
C HIS A 148 -7.51 -0.27 -1.99
N GLY A 149 -8.06 -0.52 -0.81
CA GLY A 149 -8.83 0.47 -0.04
C GLY A 149 -8.30 0.74 1.37
N TRP A 150 -9.16 1.22 2.26
CA TRP A 150 -8.90 1.40 3.69
C TRP A 150 -9.63 0.30 4.50
N PRO A 151 -9.02 -0.32 5.52
CA PRO A 151 -7.71 -0.03 6.14
C PRO A 151 -6.56 -0.89 5.57
N SER A 152 -6.42 -0.97 4.24
CA SER A 152 -5.48 -1.87 3.56
C SER A 152 -4.31 -1.13 2.89
N SER A 153 -3.48 -1.88 2.17
CA SER A 153 -2.35 -1.42 1.34
C SER A 153 -2.14 -2.38 0.15
N HIS A 154 -1.12 -2.15 -0.67
CA HIS A 154 -0.74 -3.07 -1.76
C HIS A 154 -0.54 -4.53 -1.31
N LEU A 155 -0.27 -4.77 -0.02
CA LEU A 155 -0.03 -6.10 0.54
C LEU A 155 -1.22 -7.06 0.40
N GLU A 156 -2.45 -6.53 0.27
CA GLU A 156 -3.64 -7.38 0.06
C GLU A 156 -3.55 -8.24 -1.20
N TRP A 157 -2.82 -7.75 -2.22
CA TRP A 157 -2.68 -8.41 -3.50
C TRP A 157 -1.61 -9.52 -3.51
N SER A 158 -0.81 -9.63 -2.45
CA SER A 158 0.36 -10.53 -2.40
C SER A 158 0.06 -11.98 -2.81
N LYS A 159 -1.11 -12.51 -2.45
CA LYS A 159 -1.49 -13.90 -2.78
C LYS A 159 -1.97 -14.10 -4.21
N VAL A 160 -2.35 -13.03 -4.91
CA VAL A 160 -2.89 -13.11 -6.28
C VAL A 160 -1.87 -12.66 -7.34
N ILE A 161 -0.85 -11.88 -6.97
CA ILE A 161 0.17 -11.40 -7.91
C ILE A 161 0.81 -12.57 -8.68
N GLY A 162 1.35 -13.58 -7.97
CA GLY A 162 2.00 -14.73 -8.61
C GLY A 162 1.08 -15.52 -9.56
N PRO A 163 -0.10 -15.97 -9.10
CA PRO A 163 -1.06 -16.67 -9.97
C PRO A 163 -1.54 -15.86 -11.18
N LEU A 164 -1.60 -14.51 -11.09
CA LEU A 164 -2.01 -13.66 -12.19
C LEU A 164 -0.87 -13.38 -13.19
N THR A 165 0.38 -13.27 -12.71
CA THR A 165 1.53 -13.05 -13.59
C THR A 165 1.99 -14.32 -14.28
N SER A 166 1.86 -15.47 -13.62
CA SER A 166 2.30 -16.77 -14.12
C SER A 166 1.26 -17.84 -13.81
N PRO A 167 0.11 -17.84 -14.52
CA PRO A 167 -0.93 -18.84 -14.31
C PRO A 167 -0.39 -20.25 -14.58
N GLU A 168 -0.67 -21.19 -13.68
CA GLU A 168 -0.34 -22.61 -13.87
C GLU A 168 -1.24 -23.18 -14.98
N ASP A 169 -0.65 -23.65 -16.09
CA ASP A 169 -1.41 -23.88 -17.32
C ASP A 169 -1.76 -25.36 -17.57
N ASP A 170 -2.99 -25.56 -18.00
CA ASP A 170 -3.40 -26.62 -18.94
C ASP A 170 -4.60 -26.14 -19.82
N ALA A 171 -5.00 -24.85 -19.78
CA ALA A 171 -6.27 -24.38 -20.38
C ALA A 171 -6.22 -23.00 -21.06
N GLY A 172 -5.08 -22.31 -21.11
CA GLY A 172 -4.96 -20.99 -21.76
C GLY A 172 -5.48 -19.84 -20.90
N ALA A 173 -5.21 -19.87 -19.60
CA ALA A 173 -5.58 -18.79 -18.69
C ALA A 173 -4.82 -17.50 -19.05
N GLN A 174 -5.52 -16.36 -19.05
CA GLN A 174 -4.93 -15.05 -19.35
C GLN A 174 -3.92 -14.66 -18.26
N ALA A 175 -2.70 -14.32 -18.66
CA ALA A 175 -1.68 -13.77 -17.78
C ALA A 175 -1.73 -12.23 -17.76
N PHE A 176 -1.16 -11.62 -16.72
CA PHE A 176 -1.21 -10.18 -16.51
C PHE A 176 0.13 -9.60 -16.08
N HIS A 177 0.46 -8.39 -16.56
CA HIS A 177 1.44 -7.55 -15.88
C HIS A 177 0.73 -6.82 -14.74
N ILE A 178 1.27 -6.87 -13.53
CA ILE A 178 0.62 -6.33 -12.34
C ILE A 178 1.29 -5.04 -11.90
N VAL A 179 0.50 -3.99 -11.74
CA VAL A 179 0.88 -2.75 -11.05
C VAL A 179 -0.03 -2.57 -9.84
N ALA A 180 0.53 -2.65 -8.64
CA ALA A 180 -0.21 -2.51 -7.38
C ALA A 180 0.38 -1.33 -6.58
N PRO A 181 -0.13 -0.10 -6.78
CA PRO A 181 0.32 1.07 -6.03
C PRO A 181 -0.23 1.08 -4.61
N ASP A 182 0.53 1.67 -3.70
CA ASP A 182 -0.05 2.24 -2.50
C ASP A 182 -0.70 3.58 -2.86
N LEU A 183 -1.97 3.78 -2.48
CA LEU A 183 -2.65 5.07 -2.69
C LEU A 183 -1.92 6.20 -1.94
N PRO A 184 -1.95 7.46 -2.41
CA PRO A 184 -1.30 8.58 -1.70
C PRO A 184 -1.70 8.66 -0.22
N GLY A 185 -0.71 8.55 0.67
CA GLY A 185 -0.91 8.51 2.13
C GLY A 185 -1.13 7.12 2.74
N TYR A 186 -1.01 6.07 1.94
CA TYR A 186 -1.13 4.68 2.38
C TYR A 186 0.19 3.94 2.19
N GLY A 187 0.39 2.87 2.97
CA GLY A 187 1.57 2.02 2.90
C GLY A 187 2.88 2.82 2.84
N PHE A 188 3.63 2.67 1.74
CA PHE A 188 4.89 3.37 1.51
C PHE A 188 4.77 4.60 0.60
N SER A 189 3.57 4.95 0.12
CA SER A 189 3.29 6.20 -0.59
C SER A 189 3.13 7.36 0.42
N PRO A 190 3.99 8.38 0.40
CA PRO A 190 3.89 9.50 1.33
C PRO A 190 2.55 10.22 1.26
N ALA A 191 2.09 10.74 2.41
CA ALA A 191 0.84 11.49 2.49
C ALA A 191 0.90 12.82 1.70
N PRO A 192 -0.20 13.21 1.04
CA PRO A 192 -0.29 14.54 0.43
C PRO A 192 -0.11 15.64 1.46
N THR A 193 0.76 16.61 1.17
CA THR A 193 1.01 17.78 2.04
C THR A 193 0.20 19.01 1.64
N TYR A 194 -0.58 18.90 0.57
CA TYR A 194 -1.46 19.95 0.03
C TYR A 194 -2.89 19.43 -0.06
N SER A 195 -3.86 20.33 0.14
CA SER A 195 -5.28 20.03 0.01
C SER A 195 -5.68 19.71 -1.43
N GLY A 196 -6.78 18.97 -1.61
CA GLY A 196 -7.36 18.70 -2.92
C GLY A 196 -7.02 17.32 -3.49
N MET A 197 -6.27 16.49 -2.77
CA MET A 197 -6.05 15.09 -3.15
C MET A 197 -7.28 14.24 -2.83
N GLY A 198 -8.16 14.04 -3.82
CA GLY A 198 -9.26 13.08 -3.78
C GLY A 198 -9.09 11.95 -4.81
N SER A 199 -10.02 10.99 -4.83
CA SER A 199 -9.97 9.82 -5.72
C SER A 199 -9.80 10.17 -7.20
N ARG A 200 -10.35 11.30 -7.66
CA ARG A 200 -10.16 11.77 -9.04
C ARG A 200 -8.71 12.19 -9.32
N GLN A 201 -8.07 12.92 -8.40
CA GLN A 201 -6.66 13.33 -8.52
C GLN A 201 -5.71 12.14 -8.40
N ILE A 202 -6.02 11.20 -7.49
CA ILE A 202 -5.29 9.94 -7.37
C ILE A 202 -5.36 9.18 -8.68
N GLY A 203 -6.56 9.01 -9.25
CA GLY A 203 -6.76 8.36 -10.54
C GLY A 203 -5.90 8.99 -11.65
N ALA A 204 -5.85 10.32 -11.75
CA ALA A 204 -5.02 11.00 -12.74
C ALA A 204 -3.52 10.76 -12.56
N ALA A 205 -3.04 10.66 -11.31
CA ALA A 205 -1.64 10.30 -11.05
C ALA A 205 -1.36 8.83 -11.44
N LEU A 206 -2.32 7.93 -11.20
CA LEU A 206 -2.18 6.51 -11.54
C LEU A 206 -2.23 6.25 -13.05
N ASP A 207 -3.07 6.96 -13.82
CA ASP A 207 -3.05 6.91 -15.29
C ASP A 207 -1.69 7.38 -15.84
N GLN A 208 -1.15 8.48 -15.31
CA GLN A 208 0.20 8.93 -15.66
C GLN A 208 1.28 7.91 -15.29
N LEU A 209 1.15 7.22 -14.15
CA LEU A 209 2.02 6.12 -13.77
C LEU A 209 1.95 4.98 -14.80
N MET A 210 0.75 4.53 -15.17
CA MET A 210 0.57 3.46 -16.16
C MET A 210 1.19 3.83 -17.52
N LYS A 211 0.95 5.05 -18.01
CA LYS A 211 1.56 5.58 -19.24
C LYS A 211 3.09 5.66 -19.17
N LYS A 212 3.63 6.07 -18.01
CA LYS A 212 5.08 6.11 -17.76
C LYS A 212 5.70 4.70 -17.79
N LEU A 213 4.95 3.68 -17.39
CA LEU A 213 5.35 2.26 -17.51
C LEU A 213 5.16 1.69 -18.93
N GLY A 214 4.62 2.48 -19.86
CA GLY A 214 4.37 2.07 -21.25
C GLY A 214 3.03 1.38 -21.50
N TYR A 215 2.08 1.51 -20.56
CA TYR A 215 0.74 0.93 -20.68
C TYR A 215 -0.29 1.98 -21.09
N ASP A 216 -0.54 2.08 -22.40
CA ASP A 216 -1.58 2.96 -22.94
C ASP A 216 -3.00 2.44 -22.70
N ASN A 217 -3.14 1.10 -22.64
CA ASN A 217 -4.38 0.39 -22.37
C ASN A 217 -4.17 -0.62 -21.22
N TYR A 218 -5.06 -0.60 -20.23
CA TYR A 218 -4.96 -1.47 -19.06
C TYR A 218 -6.32 -1.73 -18.41
N GLY A 219 -6.42 -2.85 -17.70
CA GLY A 219 -7.59 -3.17 -16.87
C GLY A 219 -7.42 -2.67 -15.45
N ILE A 220 -8.54 -2.49 -14.74
CA ILE A 220 -8.57 -2.10 -13.33
C ILE A 220 -9.20 -3.24 -12.52
N VAL A 221 -8.57 -3.59 -11.40
CA VAL A 221 -9.17 -4.39 -10.34
C VAL A 221 -9.18 -3.52 -9.09
N SER A 222 -10.32 -3.41 -8.43
CA SER A 222 -10.42 -2.53 -7.26
C SER A 222 -11.31 -3.07 -6.15
N THR A 223 -11.09 -2.57 -4.95
CA THR A 223 -11.98 -2.71 -3.80
C THR A 223 -12.13 -1.38 -3.06
N ASP A 224 -13.15 -1.22 -2.21
CA ASP A 224 -13.32 -0.11 -1.26
C ASP A 224 -12.93 1.30 -1.83
N LEU A 225 -12.00 2.07 -1.24
CA LEU A 225 -11.56 3.37 -1.77
C LEU A 225 -10.93 3.29 -3.16
N GLY A 226 -10.33 2.14 -3.49
CA GLY A 226 -9.84 1.82 -4.82
C GLY A 226 -10.96 1.81 -5.86
N TRP A 227 -12.20 1.41 -5.49
CA TRP A 227 -13.34 1.45 -6.40
C TRP A 227 -13.71 2.86 -6.80
N TRP A 228 -13.78 3.79 -5.84
CA TRP A 228 -14.00 5.21 -6.14
C TRP A 228 -12.92 5.76 -7.09
N THR A 229 -11.66 5.40 -6.85
CA THR A 229 -10.53 5.82 -7.70
C THR A 229 -10.63 5.20 -9.11
N GLY A 230 -10.95 3.92 -9.20
CA GLY A 230 -11.14 3.19 -10.45
C GLY A 230 -12.30 3.72 -11.29
N LEU A 231 -13.42 4.09 -10.64
CA LEU A 231 -14.55 4.72 -11.31
C LEU A 231 -14.19 6.06 -11.94
N TYR A 232 -13.49 6.93 -11.19
CA TYR A 232 -13.04 8.20 -11.74
C TYR A 232 -12.02 8.01 -12.87
N LEU A 233 -11.16 7.00 -12.78
CA LEU A 233 -10.26 6.62 -13.87
C LEU A 233 -11.04 6.25 -15.13
N ALA A 234 -12.01 5.34 -15.02
CA ALA A 234 -12.84 4.90 -16.15
C ALA A 234 -13.65 6.06 -16.77
N ASP A 235 -14.10 7.02 -15.96
CA ASP A 235 -14.75 8.26 -16.41
C ASP A 235 -13.80 9.20 -17.15
N MET A 236 -12.59 9.41 -16.61
CA MET A 236 -11.64 10.40 -17.13
C MET A 236 -10.88 9.94 -18.37
N VAL A 237 -10.52 8.66 -18.44
CA VAL A 237 -9.67 8.10 -19.49
C VAL A 237 -10.28 6.82 -20.09
N PRO A 238 -11.54 6.86 -20.57
CA PRO A 238 -12.25 5.67 -21.03
C PRO A 238 -11.51 4.93 -22.16
N ASP A 239 -10.78 5.65 -23.02
CA ASP A 239 -10.01 5.06 -24.11
C ASP A 239 -8.80 4.25 -23.64
N SER A 240 -8.31 4.49 -22.41
CA SER A 240 -7.23 3.73 -21.79
C SER A 240 -7.74 2.50 -21.01
N ILE A 241 -9.01 2.48 -20.59
CA ILE A 241 -9.53 1.42 -19.72
C ILE A 241 -10.22 0.33 -20.54
N ILE A 242 -9.62 -0.86 -20.58
CA ILE A 242 -10.21 -2.02 -21.31
C ILE A 242 -11.23 -2.80 -20.49
N GLY A 243 -11.30 -2.56 -19.18
CA GLY A 243 -12.24 -3.19 -18.26
C GLY A 243 -11.98 -2.78 -16.81
N HIS A 244 -13.05 -2.76 -16.00
CA HIS A 244 -12.98 -2.48 -14.57
C HIS A 244 -13.75 -3.57 -13.81
N TYR A 245 -13.01 -4.41 -13.08
CA TYR A 245 -13.57 -5.38 -12.15
C TYR A 245 -13.48 -4.82 -10.72
N SER A 246 -14.54 -4.99 -9.94
CA SER A 246 -14.52 -4.68 -8.52
C SER A 246 -15.36 -5.66 -7.71
N ASP A 247 -14.92 -5.93 -6.49
CA ASP A 247 -15.68 -6.68 -5.49
C ASP A 247 -16.48 -5.77 -4.53
N PHE A 248 -16.37 -4.44 -4.69
CA PHE A 248 -17.04 -3.44 -3.89
C PHE A 248 -17.86 -2.50 -4.79
N TRP A 249 -19.15 -2.34 -4.48
CA TRP A 249 -20.06 -1.50 -5.26
C TRP A 249 -21.03 -0.76 -4.34
N LEU A 250 -21.12 0.56 -4.50
CA LEU A 250 -22.18 1.37 -3.91
C LEU A 250 -23.16 1.77 -5.02
N ILE A 251 -24.35 1.16 -5.00
CA ILE A 251 -25.42 1.48 -5.94
C ILE A 251 -26.57 2.03 -5.13
N GLU A 252 -26.85 3.33 -5.33
CA GLU A 252 -28.04 3.93 -4.74
C GLU A 252 -29.30 3.37 -5.43
N PRO A 253 -30.35 3.02 -4.67
CA PRO A 253 -31.59 2.55 -5.26
C PRO A 253 -32.20 3.64 -6.13
N ASN A 254 -32.59 3.29 -7.35
CA ASN A 254 -33.33 4.20 -8.21
C ASN A 254 -34.85 4.07 -7.95
N ALA A 255 -35.64 4.92 -8.61
CA ALA A 255 -37.10 4.92 -8.47
C ALA A 255 -37.74 3.54 -8.70
N THR A 256 -37.23 2.77 -9.67
CA THR A 256 -37.73 1.41 -9.97
C THR A 256 -37.43 0.44 -8.83
N ASP A 257 -36.28 0.58 -8.17
CA ASP A 257 -35.91 -0.27 -7.03
C ASP A 257 -36.82 0.02 -5.83
N LEU A 258 -37.15 1.29 -5.59
CA LEU A 258 -38.08 1.71 -4.55
C LEU A 258 -39.52 1.26 -4.84
N GLU A 259 -39.96 1.30 -6.10
CA GLU A 259 -41.26 0.78 -6.53
C GLU A 259 -41.37 -0.73 -6.28
N ARG A 260 -40.33 -1.51 -6.59
CA ARG A 260 -40.28 -2.96 -6.31
C ARG A 260 -40.33 -3.26 -4.82
N LEU A 261 -39.63 -2.47 -3.99
CA LEU A 261 -39.65 -2.63 -2.54
C LEU A 261 -41.06 -2.41 -1.97
N ALA A 262 -41.79 -1.40 -2.46
CA ALA A 262 -43.15 -1.09 -1.97
C ALA A 262 -44.20 -2.17 -2.31
N GLN A 263 -43.88 -3.10 -3.20
CA GLN A 263 -44.76 -4.20 -3.62
C GLN A 263 -44.50 -5.52 -2.87
N ASN A 264 -43.44 -5.60 -2.05
CA ASN A 264 -43.10 -6.76 -1.21
C ASN A 264 -43.48 -6.53 0.25
#